data_AF-A0A3N5KF15-F1
#
_entry.id   AF-A0A3N5KF15-F1
#
_cell.length_a   1.000
_cell.length_b   1.000
_cell.length_c   1.000
_cell.angle_alpha   90.00
_cell.angle_beta   90.00
_cell.angle_gamma   90.00
#
_symmetry.space_group_name_H-M   'P 1'
#
loop_
_entity.id
_entity.type
_entity.pdbx_description
1 polymer ?
#
loop_
_entity_poly.entity_id
_entity_poly.type
_entity_poly.pdbx_seq_one_letter_code
_entity_poly.pdbx_strand_id
1 'polypeptide(L)'
;MQKKAFNRLVLVIILALFVPILTYTIYQFVQNDENEQLIKSIYNRQLESILFSVNQYCWDNFSNWQAEMTAFAVTDVENFIQLHYQPKINALVQKQEALAGVFLRLSENYYVISFEDSASSTIPKRRILIHEVNAIAAESAELLTRSIQLAKEGYIKPLARYWRYAGIDFTILLFPIVNETLLPDSPVYGGLLIDNLKFSNEIVARRFLSMTEGEFIFAVKKKSLGSSYYYSTAENPTEPFEVSADLWILPDIELKIKMAGTTLDGISRARSRKNLLLLVVVNIVFIYGLVYVVRNVAKEMEIAKIRNNLIANVSHEIRTPVSLIRMYAETLEMDRIKDDGKKRKYYKIIL
;
A
#
# COMPACT_ATOMS: atom_id res chain seq x y z
N MET A 1 57.86 8.82 21.12
CA MET A 1 57.14 7.88 20.23
C MET A 1 55.83 7.32 20.81
N GLN A 2 55.71 7.04 22.11
CA GLN A 2 54.54 6.35 22.69
C GLN A 2 53.18 7.08 22.54
N LYS A 3 53.12 8.42 22.62
CA LYS A 3 51.86 9.19 22.48
C LYS A 3 51.19 9.04 21.09
N LYS A 4 52.01 8.86 20.03
CA LYS A 4 51.53 8.71 18.64
C LYS A 4 50.96 7.31 18.37
N ALA A 5 51.55 6.28 18.99
CA ALA A 5 51.09 4.89 18.89
C ALA A 5 49.78 4.67 19.67
N PHE A 6 49.67 5.24 20.87
CA PHE A 6 48.46 5.17 21.69
C PHE A 6 47.26 5.84 21.00
N ASN A 7 47.43 7.06 20.47
CA ASN A 7 46.37 7.75 19.74
C ASN A 7 45.93 6.99 18.49
N ARG A 8 46.85 6.30 17.79
CA ARG A 8 46.49 5.45 16.66
C ARG A 8 45.67 4.24 17.09
N LEU A 9 46.02 3.59 18.19
CA LEU A 9 45.33 2.38 18.66
C LEU A 9 43.92 2.69 19.15
N VAL A 10 43.75 3.79 19.90
CA VAL A 10 42.42 4.29 20.31
C VAL A 10 41.58 4.67 19.08
N LEU A 11 42.17 5.35 18.10
CA LEU A 11 41.47 5.73 16.87
C LEU A 11 41.03 4.52 16.03
N VAL A 12 41.83 3.46 16.00
CA VAL A 12 41.47 2.19 15.34
C VAL A 12 40.30 1.50 16.05
N ILE A 13 40.30 1.44 17.38
CA ILE A 13 39.20 0.84 18.15
C ILE A 13 37.90 1.64 17.97
N ILE A 14 38.00 2.98 17.98
CA ILE A 14 36.88 3.87 17.69
C ILE A 14 36.32 3.58 16.30
N LEU A 15 37.17 3.53 15.28
CA LEU A 15 36.72 3.27 13.91
C LEU A 15 36.06 1.90 13.79
N ALA A 16 36.64 0.87 14.42
CA ALA A 16 36.12 -0.50 14.38
C ALA A 16 34.73 -0.64 15.02
N LEU A 17 34.44 0.12 16.08
CA LEU A 17 33.13 0.11 16.74
C LEU A 17 32.11 1.05 16.06
N PHE A 18 32.57 2.17 15.52
CA PHE A 18 31.69 3.22 15.00
C PHE A 18 31.24 2.97 13.56
N VAL A 19 32.13 2.41 12.74
CA VAL A 19 31.83 2.13 11.34
C VAL A 19 30.61 1.21 11.22
N PRO A 20 30.53 0.02 11.85
CA PRO A 20 29.38 -0.87 11.68
C PRO A 20 28.02 -0.23 12.03
N ILE A 21 27.98 0.58 13.10
CA ILE A 21 26.76 1.25 13.56
C ILE A 21 26.33 2.32 12.56
N LEU A 22 27.28 3.14 12.08
CA LEU A 22 26.99 4.13 11.04
C LEU A 22 26.56 3.47 9.73
N THR A 23 27.25 2.41 9.30
CA THR A 23 26.89 1.68 8.08
C THR A 23 25.49 1.09 8.20
N TYR A 24 25.13 0.54 9.36
CA TYR A 24 23.77 0.04 9.62
C TYR A 24 22.72 1.16 9.61
N THR A 25 23.04 2.32 10.20
CA THR A 25 22.14 3.50 10.22
C THR A 25 21.88 4.02 8.81
N ILE A 26 22.94 4.16 8.01
CA ILE A 26 22.87 4.60 6.61
C ILE A 26 22.11 3.57 5.77
N TYR A 27 22.40 2.28 5.95
CA TYR A 27 21.68 1.20 5.27
C TYR A 27 20.19 1.23 5.58
N GLN A 28 19.80 1.36 6.86
CA GLN A 28 18.40 1.43 7.26
C GLN A 28 17.71 2.68 6.69
N PHE A 29 18.40 3.82 6.62
CA PHE A 29 17.87 5.05 6.03
C PHE A 29 17.57 4.88 4.53
N VAL A 30 18.51 4.29 3.78
CA VAL A 30 18.35 4.05 2.34
C VAL A 30 17.25 3.01 2.08
N GLN A 31 17.26 1.91 2.84
CA GLN A 31 16.31 0.82 2.64
C GLN A 31 14.89 1.17 3.10
N ASN A 32 14.72 2.17 3.96
CA ASN A 32 13.40 2.56 4.45
C ASN A 32 12.49 3.10 3.31
N ASP A 33 13.06 3.81 2.34
CA ASP A 33 12.30 4.31 1.19
C ASP A 33 11.86 3.16 0.26
N GLU A 34 12.78 2.22 -0.02
CA GLU A 34 12.47 1.02 -0.82
C GLU A 34 11.41 0.14 -0.14
N ASN A 35 11.51 -0.05 1.17
CA ASN A 35 10.52 -0.81 1.94
C ASN A 35 9.16 -0.11 1.96
N GLU A 36 9.11 1.21 2.10
CA GLU A 36 7.86 1.99 2.04
C GLU A 36 7.21 1.86 0.66
N GLN A 37 7.99 2.01 -0.41
CA GLN A 37 7.50 1.84 -1.79
C GLN A 37 7.03 0.41 -2.05
N LEU A 38 7.76 -0.60 -1.58
CA LEU A 38 7.38 -2.01 -1.71
C LEU A 38 6.04 -2.28 -1.00
N ILE A 39 5.90 -1.87 0.27
CA ILE A 39 4.66 -2.02 1.04
C ILE A 39 3.50 -1.34 0.32
N LYS A 40 3.70 -0.09 -0.13
CA LYS A 40 2.68 0.66 -0.88
C LYS A 40 2.29 -0.04 -2.18
N SER A 41 3.26 -0.63 -2.89
CA SER A 41 3.00 -1.34 -4.13
C SER A 41 2.25 -2.66 -3.92
N ILE A 42 2.58 -3.42 -2.87
CA ILE A 42 1.86 -4.64 -2.49
C ILE A 42 0.42 -4.30 -2.09
N TYR A 43 0.28 -3.24 -1.30
CA TYR A 43 -1.01 -2.74 -0.86
C TYR A 43 -1.91 -2.31 -2.04
N ASN A 44 -1.41 -1.43 -2.92
CA ASN A 44 -2.18 -1.00 -4.10
C ASN A 44 -2.54 -2.20 -4.99
N ARG A 45 -1.62 -3.15 -5.18
CA ARG A 45 -1.88 -4.38 -5.94
C ARG A 45 -2.96 -5.25 -5.30
N GLN A 46 -3.02 -5.30 -3.97
CA GLN A 46 -4.09 -6.00 -3.25
C GLN A 46 -5.44 -5.31 -3.49
N LEU A 47 -5.51 -3.98 -3.40
CA LEU A 47 -6.72 -3.22 -3.70
C LEU A 47 -7.19 -3.43 -5.15
N GLU A 48 -6.27 -3.36 -6.12
CA GLU A 48 -6.55 -3.62 -7.54
C GLU A 48 -7.06 -5.03 -7.75
N SER A 49 -6.47 -6.03 -7.10
CA SER A 49 -6.91 -7.43 -7.17
C SER A 49 -8.33 -7.62 -6.63
N ILE A 50 -8.68 -6.93 -5.54
CA ILE A 50 -10.05 -6.94 -4.98
C ILE A 50 -11.03 -6.33 -5.99
N LEU A 51 -10.73 -5.13 -6.52
CA LEU A 51 -11.60 -4.48 -7.51
C LEU A 51 -11.73 -5.32 -8.79
N PHE A 52 -10.64 -5.94 -9.25
CA PHE A 52 -10.65 -6.87 -10.38
C PHE A 52 -11.57 -8.06 -10.11
N SER A 53 -11.49 -8.67 -8.92
CA SER A 53 -12.32 -9.81 -8.56
C SER A 53 -13.81 -9.46 -8.45
N VAL A 54 -14.13 -8.26 -7.96
CA VAL A 54 -15.51 -7.73 -7.94
C VAL A 54 -16.00 -7.48 -9.37
N ASN A 55 -15.17 -6.89 -10.22
CA ASN A 55 -15.45 -6.68 -11.64
C ASN A 55 -15.72 -8.00 -12.38
N GLN A 56 -14.85 -9.00 -12.18
CA GLN A 56 -15.00 -10.33 -12.74
C GLN A 56 -16.32 -10.97 -12.30
N TYR A 57 -16.66 -10.88 -11.01
CA TYR A 57 -17.93 -11.40 -10.50
C TYR A 57 -19.14 -10.73 -11.16
N CYS A 58 -19.10 -9.42 -11.36
CA CYS A 58 -20.15 -8.71 -12.08
C CYS A 58 -20.25 -9.20 -13.52
N TRP A 59 -19.11 -9.33 -14.20
CA TRP A 59 -19.01 -9.87 -15.58
C TRP A 59 -19.59 -11.27 -15.70
N ASP A 60 -19.31 -12.15 -14.75
CA ASP A 60 -19.82 -13.52 -14.72
C ASP A 60 -21.34 -13.53 -14.55
N ASN A 61 -21.90 -12.67 -13.69
CA ASN A 61 -23.35 -12.53 -13.55
C ASN A 61 -24.01 -12.08 -14.86
N PHE A 62 -23.45 -11.05 -15.50
CA PHE A 62 -23.93 -10.61 -16.82
C PHE A 62 -23.86 -11.73 -17.87
N SER A 63 -22.73 -12.44 -17.93
CA SER A 63 -22.51 -13.53 -18.90
C SER A 63 -23.52 -14.65 -18.69
N ASN A 64 -23.84 -14.99 -17.43
CA ASN A 64 -24.87 -15.96 -17.11
C ASN A 64 -26.26 -15.48 -17.57
N TRP A 65 -26.65 -14.23 -17.28
CA TRP A 65 -27.93 -13.67 -17.73
C TRP A 65 -28.03 -13.62 -19.27
N GLN A 66 -26.93 -13.25 -19.93
CA GLN A 66 -26.83 -13.22 -21.39
C GLN A 66 -26.95 -14.62 -22.00
N ALA A 67 -26.31 -15.63 -21.40
CA ALA A 67 -26.40 -17.03 -21.84
C ALA A 67 -27.82 -17.59 -21.66
N GLU A 68 -28.46 -17.34 -20.51
CA GLU A 68 -29.87 -17.72 -20.28
C GLU A 68 -30.80 -17.08 -21.31
N MET A 69 -30.62 -15.77 -21.58
CA MET A 69 -31.37 -15.05 -22.60
C MET A 69 -31.17 -15.58 -24.01
N THR A 70 -29.93 -15.95 -24.34
CA THR A 70 -29.60 -16.56 -25.64
C THR A 70 -30.25 -17.94 -25.76
N ALA A 71 -30.16 -18.78 -24.72
CA ALA A 71 -30.81 -20.09 -24.71
C ALA A 71 -32.33 -19.98 -24.89
N PHE A 72 -32.97 -19.00 -24.25
CA PHE A 72 -34.39 -18.72 -24.45
C PHE A 72 -34.69 -18.31 -25.88
N ALA A 73 -33.93 -17.38 -26.45
CA ALA A 73 -34.12 -16.92 -27.82
C ALA A 73 -33.92 -18.03 -28.87
N VAL A 74 -33.06 -19.02 -28.60
CA VAL A 74 -32.70 -20.11 -29.53
C VAL A 74 -33.64 -21.32 -29.45
N THR A 75 -34.11 -21.68 -28.26
CA THR A 75 -34.86 -22.95 -28.06
C THR A 75 -36.26 -22.92 -28.64
N ASP A 76 -36.88 -21.73 -28.69
CA ASP A 76 -38.29 -21.60 -29.02
C ASP A 76 -38.47 -20.99 -30.45
N VAL A 77 -37.42 -20.99 -31.29
CA VAL A 77 -37.38 -20.36 -32.64
C VAL A 77 -38.49 -20.85 -33.58
N GLU A 78 -38.93 -22.09 -33.44
CA GLU A 78 -40.04 -22.64 -34.23
C GLU A 78 -41.43 -22.12 -33.77
N ASN A 79 -41.54 -21.55 -32.56
CA ASN A 79 -42.78 -21.13 -31.92
C ASN A 79 -42.82 -19.63 -31.57
N PHE A 80 -42.03 -18.78 -32.26
CA PHE A 80 -41.96 -17.32 -32.03
C PHE A 80 -43.32 -16.59 -31.97
N ILE A 81 -44.35 -17.16 -32.60
CA ILE A 81 -45.70 -16.60 -32.69
C ILE A 81 -46.53 -16.85 -31.41
N GLN A 82 -46.20 -17.86 -30.58
CA GLN A 82 -47.02 -18.27 -29.44
C GLN A 82 -46.62 -17.72 -28.06
N LEU A 83 -45.68 -16.77 -27.95
CA LEU A 83 -45.40 -16.03 -26.70
C LEU A 83 -45.00 -16.89 -25.46
N HIS A 84 -44.60 -18.15 -25.60
CA HIS A 84 -44.23 -19.06 -24.50
C HIS A 84 -42.97 -18.65 -23.69
N TYR A 85 -42.30 -17.57 -24.07
CA TYR A 85 -41.08 -17.04 -23.47
C TYR A 85 -41.34 -16.13 -22.27
N GLN A 86 -42.50 -15.49 -22.22
CA GLN A 86 -42.85 -14.51 -21.19
C GLN A 86 -42.68 -15.05 -19.75
N PRO A 87 -43.12 -16.28 -19.40
CA PRO A 87 -42.94 -16.79 -18.04
C PRO A 87 -41.46 -17.03 -17.68
N LYS A 88 -40.63 -17.48 -18.62
CA LYS A 88 -39.19 -17.73 -18.38
C LYS A 88 -38.42 -16.41 -18.18
N ILE A 89 -38.69 -15.40 -19.01
CA ILE A 89 -38.07 -14.08 -18.87
C ILE A 89 -38.56 -13.39 -17.58
N ASN A 90 -39.86 -13.51 -17.26
CA ASN A 90 -40.38 -13.00 -15.98
C ASN A 90 -39.70 -13.67 -14.78
N ALA A 91 -39.44 -14.98 -14.83
CA ALA A 91 -38.73 -15.69 -13.77
C ALA A 91 -37.28 -15.19 -13.58
N LEU A 92 -36.58 -14.86 -14.67
CA LEU A 92 -35.24 -14.27 -14.60
C LEU A 92 -35.25 -12.91 -13.88
N VAL A 93 -36.21 -12.05 -14.23
CA VAL A 93 -36.36 -10.73 -13.60
C VAL A 93 -36.75 -10.87 -12.12
N GLN A 94 -37.67 -11.78 -11.79
CA GLN A 94 -38.10 -12.01 -10.40
C GLN A 94 -36.99 -12.62 -9.52
N LYS A 95 -36.08 -13.40 -10.11
CA LYS A 95 -34.95 -14.00 -9.38
C LYS A 95 -33.86 -12.97 -9.07
N GLN A 96 -33.78 -11.88 -9.81
CA GLN A 96 -32.67 -10.93 -9.77
C GLN A 96 -33.18 -9.50 -9.54
N GLU A 97 -33.16 -9.05 -8.29
CA GLU A 97 -33.62 -7.71 -7.91
C GLU A 97 -32.87 -6.57 -8.63
N ALA A 98 -31.62 -6.82 -9.07
CA ALA A 98 -30.83 -5.83 -9.80
C ALA A 98 -31.32 -5.57 -11.24
N LEU A 99 -32.12 -6.49 -11.81
CA LEU A 99 -32.68 -6.36 -13.16
C LEU A 99 -34.07 -5.72 -13.08
N ALA A 100 -34.19 -4.47 -13.52
CA ALA A 100 -35.49 -3.80 -13.60
C ALA A 100 -36.33 -4.30 -14.78
N GLY A 101 -35.69 -4.88 -15.79
CA GLY A 101 -36.36 -5.48 -16.93
C GLY A 101 -35.39 -6.12 -17.91
N VAL A 102 -35.96 -6.94 -18.78
CA VAL A 102 -35.23 -7.72 -19.77
C VAL A 102 -36.02 -7.69 -21.08
N PHE A 103 -35.32 -7.54 -22.20
CA PHE A 103 -35.95 -7.46 -23.50
C PHE A 103 -35.18 -8.17 -24.62
N LEU A 104 -35.93 -8.56 -25.64
CA LEU A 104 -35.42 -9.07 -26.91
C LEU A 104 -35.93 -8.16 -28.02
N ARG A 105 -35.01 -7.62 -28.80
CA ARG A 105 -35.27 -6.86 -30.02
C ARG A 105 -35.06 -7.77 -31.22
N LEU A 106 -36.16 -8.13 -31.88
CA LEU A 106 -36.13 -8.95 -33.09
C LEU A 106 -36.15 -8.08 -34.36
N SER A 107 -36.86 -6.95 -34.30
CA SER A 107 -36.84 -5.89 -35.31
C SER A 107 -37.16 -4.54 -34.67
N GLU A 108 -37.12 -3.45 -35.44
CA GLU A 108 -37.46 -2.11 -34.94
C GLU A 108 -38.88 -2.01 -34.36
N ASN A 109 -39.79 -2.85 -34.83
CA ASN A 109 -41.19 -2.85 -34.43
C ASN A 109 -41.57 -4.04 -33.55
N TYR A 110 -40.70 -5.03 -33.39
CA TYR A 110 -41.01 -6.26 -32.66
C TYR A 110 -40.08 -6.48 -31.47
N TYR A 111 -40.67 -6.31 -30.28
CA TYR A 111 -40.01 -6.41 -28.99
C TYR A 111 -40.75 -7.36 -28.05
N VAL A 112 -40.00 -8.25 -27.42
CA VAL A 112 -40.44 -9.00 -26.25
C VAL A 112 -39.82 -8.35 -25.03
N ILE A 113 -40.65 -7.83 -24.11
CA ILE A 113 -40.19 -7.09 -22.93
C ILE A 113 -40.89 -7.67 -21.70
N SER A 114 -40.09 -7.92 -20.67
CA SER A 114 -40.52 -8.23 -19.30
C SER A 114 -39.96 -7.17 -18.37
N PHE A 115 -40.76 -6.75 -17.40
CA PHE A 115 -40.37 -5.82 -16.35
C PHE A 115 -40.53 -6.49 -14.99
N GLU A 116 -39.78 -5.99 -14.00
CA GLU A 116 -40.01 -6.33 -12.60
C GLU A 116 -41.46 -5.94 -12.27
N ASP A 117 -42.26 -6.91 -11.82
CA ASP A 117 -43.69 -6.71 -11.63
C ASP A 117 -43.91 -5.66 -10.54
N SER A 118 -44.23 -4.43 -10.94
CA SER A 118 -44.70 -3.44 -10.00
C SER A 118 -45.65 -2.47 -10.69
N ALA A 119 -46.80 -2.26 -10.06
CA ALA A 119 -47.74 -1.19 -10.32
C ALA A 119 -47.15 0.22 -10.05
N SER A 120 -45.82 0.36 -10.03
CA SER A 120 -45.09 1.56 -9.66
C SER A 120 -44.75 2.40 -10.90
N SER A 121 -44.95 3.72 -10.80
CA SER A 121 -44.57 4.70 -11.82
C SER A 121 -43.05 4.82 -12.07
N THR A 122 -42.24 4.09 -11.30
CA THR A 122 -40.77 4.13 -11.30
C THR A 122 -40.14 3.29 -12.42
N ILE A 123 -40.85 2.28 -12.92
CA ILE A 123 -40.37 1.44 -14.03
C ILE A 123 -40.78 2.09 -15.35
N PRO A 124 -39.88 2.16 -16.36
CA PRO A 124 -40.22 2.70 -17.66
C PRO A 124 -41.34 1.93 -18.35
N LYS A 125 -42.30 2.66 -18.92
CA LYS A 125 -43.35 2.04 -19.74
C LYS A 125 -42.73 1.39 -20.99
N ARG A 126 -43.31 0.27 -21.42
CA ARG A 126 -42.88 -0.47 -22.63
C ARG A 126 -42.60 0.43 -23.84
N ARG A 127 -43.52 1.36 -24.15
CA ARG A 127 -43.37 2.30 -25.28
C ARG A 127 -42.15 3.20 -25.17
N ILE A 128 -41.83 3.66 -23.97
CA ILE A 128 -40.71 4.58 -23.72
C ILE A 128 -39.40 3.81 -23.86
N LEU A 129 -39.31 2.60 -23.29
CA LEU A 129 -38.14 1.73 -23.44
C LEU A 129 -37.87 1.40 -24.92
N ILE A 130 -38.91 1.05 -25.70
CA ILE A 130 -38.75 0.74 -27.14
C ILE A 130 -38.19 1.95 -27.89
N HIS A 131 -38.71 3.15 -27.64
CA HIS A 131 -38.23 4.37 -28.26
C HIS A 131 -36.74 4.62 -27.94
N GLU A 132 -36.36 4.51 -26.66
CA GLU A 132 -34.98 4.72 -26.22
C GLU A 132 -34.02 3.69 -26.82
N VAL A 133 -34.40 2.41 -26.81
CA VAL A 133 -33.57 1.34 -27.38
C VAL A 133 -33.40 1.51 -28.88
N ASN A 134 -34.45 1.89 -29.61
CA ASN A 134 -34.33 2.16 -31.05
C ASN A 134 -33.44 3.36 -31.34
N ALA A 135 -33.51 4.43 -30.54
CA ALA A 135 -32.61 5.57 -30.66
C ALA A 135 -31.15 5.15 -30.45
N ILE A 136 -30.86 4.39 -29.37
CA ILE A 136 -29.53 3.86 -29.08
C ILE A 136 -29.02 2.97 -30.22
N ALA A 137 -29.88 2.09 -30.74
CA ALA A 137 -29.53 1.17 -31.82
C ALA A 137 -29.20 1.92 -33.13
N ALA A 138 -29.94 2.99 -33.42
CA ALA A 138 -29.68 3.85 -34.58
C ALA A 138 -28.38 4.64 -34.43
N GLU A 139 -28.14 5.23 -33.25
CA GLU A 139 -26.92 6.01 -32.97
C GLU A 139 -25.65 5.14 -32.94
N SER A 140 -25.78 3.89 -32.53
CA SER A 140 -24.64 2.96 -32.32
C SER A 140 -24.61 1.83 -33.36
N ALA A 141 -25.20 2.02 -34.54
CA ALA A 141 -25.34 0.98 -35.57
C ALA A 141 -24.01 0.34 -36.01
N GLU A 142 -22.95 1.15 -36.16
CA GLU A 142 -21.61 0.67 -36.51
C GLU A 142 -21.01 -0.21 -35.41
N LEU A 143 -21.14 0.21 -34.15
CA LEU A 143 -20.67 -0.56 -32.99
C LEU A 143 -21.44 -1.87 -32.83
N LEU A 144 -22.76 -1.85 -33.05
CA LEU A 144 -23.58 -3.06 -32.99
C LEU A 144 -23.23 -4.03 -34.11
N THR A 145 -22.94 -3.55 -35.31
CA THR A 145 -22.48 -4.39 -36.44
C THR A 145 -21.15 -5.07 -36.09
N ARG A 146 -20.19 -4.32 -35.54
CA ARG A 146 -18.92 -4.87 -35.06
C ARG A 146 -19.12 -5.87 -33.92
N SER A 147 -20.05 -5.61 -33.00
CA SER A 147 -20.34 -6.51 -31.89
C SER A 147 -20.85 -7.88 -32.35
N ILE A 148 -21.62 -7.93 -33.45
CA ILE A 148 -22.10 -9.20 -34.03
C ILE A 148 -20.93 -10.02 -34.57
N GLN A 149 -19.98 -9.38 -35.25
CA GLN A 149 -18.81 -10.07 -35.78
C GLN A 149 -17.97 -10.68 -34.65
N LEU A 150 -17.75 -9.92 -33.58
CA LEU A 150 -17.04 -10.41 -32.39
C LEU A 150 -17.80 -11.53 -31.68
N ALA A 151 -19.14 -11.44 -31.63
CA ALA A 151 -19.98 -12.47 -31.03
C ALA A 151 -19.91 -13.80 -31.81
N LYS A 152 -19.76 -13.76 -33.14
CA LYS A 152 -19.48 -14.97 -33.95
C LYS A 152 -18.15 -15.64 -33.61
N GLU A 153 -17.18 -14.85 -33.13
CA GLU A 153 -15.88 -15.33 -32.65
C GLU A 153 -15.91 -15.74 -31.17
N GLY A 154 -17.09 -15.71 -30.52
CA GLY A 154 -17.28 -16.09 -29.13
C GLY A 154 -17.05 -14.96 -28.12
N TYR A 155 -16.80 -13.73 -28.57
CA TYR A 155 -16.61 -12.58 -27.69
C TYR A 155 -17.83 -11.65 -27.68
N ILE A 156 -18.61 -11.71 -26.60
CA ILE A 156 -19.81 -10.90 -26.42
C ILE A 156 -19.53 -9.78 -25.42
N LYS A 157 -19.47 -8.54 -25.92
CA LYS A 157 -19.35 -7.34 -25.09
C LYS A 157 -20.63 -6.51 -25.21
N PRO A 158 -21.31 -6.20 -24.10
CA PRO A 158 -22.52 -5.38 -24.16
C PRO A 158 -22.18 -3.93 -24.49
N LEU A 159 -23.03 -3.31 -25.29
CA LEU A 159 -23.11 -1.86 -25.40
C LEU A 159 -23.88 -1.33 -24.18
N ALA A 160 -23.21 -0.58 -23.33
CA ALA A 160 -23.79 0.06 -22.16
C ALA A 160 -24.22 1.50 -22.47
N ARG A 161 -25.45 1.85 -22.10
CA ARG A 161 -25.98 3.22 -22.18
C ARG A 161 -26.71 3.59 -20.91
N TYR A 162 -26.22 4.64 -20.26
CA TYR A 162 -26.89 5.25 -19.12
C TYR A 162 -28.21 5.90 -19.53
N TRP A 163 -29.23 5.71 -18.71
CA TRP A 163 -30.55 6.29 -18.92
C TRP A 163 -31.21 6.67 -17.60
N ARG A 164 -31.64 7.92 -17.45
CA ARG A 164 -32.36 8.40 -16.26
C ARG A 164 -33.85 8.45 -16.51
N TYR A 165 -34.64 7.74 -15.71
CA TYR A 165 -36.10 7.72 -15.82
C TYR A 165 -36.75 7.84 -14.44
N ALA A 166 -37.75 8.71 -14.31
CA ALA A 166 -38.49 8.94 -13.07
C ALA A 166 -37.60 9.20 -11.82
N GLY A 167 -36.42 9.80 -12.01
CA GLY A 167 -35.47 10.07 -10.93
C GLY A 167 -34.54 8.91 -10.57
N ILE A 168 -34.70 7.75 -11.22
CA ILE A 168 -33.88 6.55 -11.03
C ILE A 168 -32.86 6.46 -12.16
N ASP A 169 -31.66 5.99 -11.81
CA ASP A 169 -30.54 5.78 -12.73
C ASP A 169 -30.53 4.33 -13.22
N PHE A 170 -30.83 4.15 -14.51
CA PHE A 170 -30.75 2.86 -15.18
C PHE A 170 -29.54 2.80 -16.12
N THR A 171 -29.15 1.58 -16.45
CA THR A 171 -28.26 1.32 -17.59
C THR A 171 -28.87 0.25 -18.48
N ILE A 172 -28.96 0.56 -19.77
CA ILE A 172 -29.37 -0.37 -20.80
C ILE A 172 -28.11 -1.06 -21.32
N LEU A 173 -28.08 -2.39 -21.22
CA LEU A 173 -27.08 -3.23 -21.85
C LEU A 173 -27.68 -3.89 -23.08
N LEU A 174 -27.09 -3.64 -24.24
CA LEU A 174 -27.47 -4.29 -25.50
C LEU A 174 -26.37 -5.25 -25.94
N PHE A 175 -26.72 -6.48 -26.27
CA PHE A 175 -25.78 -7.47 -26.80
C PHE A 175 -26.40 -8.23 -27.97
N PRO A 176 -25.59 -8.64 -28.96
CA PRO A 176 -26.07 -9.45 -30.06
C PRO A 176 -26.38 -10.87 -29.61
N ILE A 177 -27.44 -11.46 -30.16
CA ILE A 177 -27.76 -12.88 -30.05
C ILE A 177 -27.44 -13.50 -31.41
N VAL A 178 -26.35 -14.26 -31.49
CA VAL A 178 -25.91 -14.90 -32.71
C VAL A 178 -26.40 -16.35 -32.72
N ASN A 179 -27.21 -16.69 -33.71
CA ASN A 179 -27.58 -18.08 -34.00
C ASN A 179 -27.86 -18.21 -35.50
N GLU A 180 -27.39 -19.30 -36.11
CA GLU A 180 -27.59 -19.62 -37.53
C GLU A 180 -29.07 -19.88 -37.89
N THR A 181 -29.90 -20.25 -36.91
CA THR A 181 -31.34 -20.51 -37.11
C THR A 181 -32.25 -19.30 -36.90
N LEU A 182 -31.74 -18.20 -36.33
CA LEU A 182 -32.51 -16.96 -36.13
C LEU A 182 -32.37 -16.05 -37.36
N LEU A 183 -33.51 -15.71 -37.99
CA LEU A 183 -33.72 -14.74 -39.08
C LEU A 183 -32.43 -14.23 -39.76
N PRO A 184 -32.03 -14.79 -40.93
CA PRO A 184 -30.75 -14.48 -41.60
C PRO A 184 -30.54 -12.99 -41.92
N ASP A 185 -31.62 -12.25 -42.14
CA ASP A 185 -31.59 -10.86 -42.62
C ASP A 185 -31.84 -9.81 -41.52
N SER A 186 -32.03 -10.21 -40.26
CA SER A 186 -32.30 -9.25 -39.17
C SER A 186 -31.59 -9.64 -37.88
N PRO A 187 -30.58 -8.86 -37.45
CA PRO A 187 -29.85 -9.17 -36.23
C PRO A 187 -30.74 -9.02 -34.99
N VAL A 188 -30.77 -10.07 -34.18
CA VAL A 188 -31.51 -10.11 -32.93
C VAL A 188 -30.60 -9.62 -31.80
N TYR A 189 -31.12 -8.72 -30.96
CA TYR A 189 -30.39 -8.19 -29.82
C TYR A 189 -31.11 -8.52 -28.52
N GLY A 190 -30.35 -9.00 -27.55
CA GLY A 190 -30.77 -9.10 -26.17
C GLY A 190 -30.47 -7.80 -25.43
N GLY A 191 -31.34 -7.48 -24.49
CA GLY A 191 -31.32 -6.24 -23.73
C GLY A 191 -31.56 -6.48 -22.25
N LEU A 192 -30.73 -5.87 -21.41
CA LEU A 192 -30.94 -5.86 -19.95
C LEU A 192 -31.10 -4.42 -19.50
N LEU A 193 -32.11 -4.16 -18.70
CA LEU A 193 -32.31 -2.90 -17.99
C LEU A 193 -31.88 -3.09 -16.54
N ILE A 194 -30.73 -2.51 -16.20
CA ILE A 194 -30.14 -2.61 -14.86
C ILE A 194 -30.51 -1.37 -14.06
N ASP A 195 -31.03 -1.56 -12.85
CA ASP A 195 -31.15 -0.49 -11.86
C ASP A 195 -29.77 -0.31 -11.20
N ASN A 196 -29.13 0.85 -11.42
CA ASN A 196 -27.76 1.07 -10.97
C ASN A 196 -27.64 1.06 -9.44
N LEU A 197 -28.67 1.48 -8.71
CA LEU A 197 -28.67 1.49 -7.25
C LEU A 197 -28.80 0.07 -6.71
N LYS A 198 -29.82 -0.67 -7.18
CA LYS A 198 -30.02 -2.06 -6.78
C LYS A 198 -28.82 -2.93 -7.17
N PHE A 199 -28.28 -2.78 -8.38
CA PHE A 199 -27.08 -3.51 -8.82
C PHE A 199 -25.86 -3.22 -7.93
N SER A 200 -25.64 -1.95 -7.57
CA SER A 200 -24.53 -1.56 -6.70
C SER A 200 -24.65 -2.18 -5.31
N ASN A 201 -25.86 -2.21 -4.73
CA ASN A 201 -26.09 -2.74 -3.38
C ASN A 201 -26.11 -4.27 -3.36
N GLU A 202 -26.90 -4.88 -4.24
CA GLU A 202 -27.26 -6.30 -4.18
C GLU A 202 -26.18 -7.21 -4.79
N ILE A 203 -25.36 -6.71 -5.72
CA ILE A 203 -24.34 -7.51 -6.42
C ILE A 203 -22.95 -7.01 -6.05
N VAL A 204 -22.64 -5.75 -6.35
CA VAL A 204 -21.29 -5.20 -6.19
C VAL A 204 -20.88 -5.15 -4.72
N ALA A 205 -21.68 -4.48 -3.88
CA ALA A 205 -21.37 -4.28 -2.47
C ALA A 205 -21.42 -5.58 -1.68
N ARG A 206 -22.42 -6.45 -1.91
CA ARG A 206 -22.47 -7.77 -1.26
C ARG A 206 -21.26 -8.64 -1.61
N ARG A 207 -20.84 -8.66 -2.89
CA ARG A 207 -19.63 -9.38 -3.28
C ARG A 207 -18.40 -8.81 -2.57
N PHE A 208 -18.26 -7.49 -2.56
CA PHE A 208 -17.16 -6.82 -1.88
C PHE A 208 -17.08 -7.18 -0.38
N LEU A 209 -18.19 -7.05 0.34
CA LEU A 209 -18.26 -7.33 1.77
C LEU A 209 -17.95 -8.81 2.08
N SER A 210 -18.39 -9.73 1.22
CA SER A 210 -18.09 -11.17 1.36
C SER A 210 -16.61 -11.52 1.25
N MET A 211 -15.80 -10.64 0.62
CA MET A 211 -14.38 -10.89 0.35
C MET A 211 -13.45 -10.17 1.33
N THR A 212 -13.94 -9.20 2.10
CA THR A 212 -13.09 -8.23 2.80
C THR A 212 -13.31 -8.16 4.30
N GLU A 213 -14.32 -8.86 4.84
CA GLU A 213 -14.64 -8.94 6.30
C GLU A 213 -14.64 -7.58 7.04
N GLY A 214 -14.81 -6.46 6.32
CA GLY A 214 -14.79 -5.10 6.90
C GLY A 214 -13.41 -4.43 7.03
N GLU A 215 -12.32 -5.04 6.53
CA GLU A 215 -10.96 -4.45 6.57
C GLU A 215 -10.78 -3.23 5.65
N PHE A 216 -11.70 -3.03 4.71
CA PHE A 216 -11.61 -2.03 3.65
C PHE A 216 -12.90 -1.20 3.56
N ILE A 217 -12.73 0.10 3.30
CA ILE A 217 -13.84 1.00 2.97
C ILE A 217 -14.03 1.01 1.47
N PHE A 218 -15.27 0.78 1.04
CA PHE A 218 -15.65 0.73 -0.36
C PHE A 218 -16.73 1.74 -0.67
N ALA A 219 -16.70 2.25 -1.89
CA ALA A 219 -17.76 3.09 -2.41
C ALA A 219 -17.96 2.88 -3.90
N VAL A 220 -19.21 3.04 -4.32
CA VAL A 220 -19.63 3.00 -5.71
C VAL A 220 -20.20 4.37 -6.03
N LYS A 221 -19.70 5.03 -7.06
CA LYS A 221 -20.23 6.34 -7.49
C LYS A 221 -20.37 6.42 -8.99
N LYS A 222 -21.24 7.32 -9.46
CA LYS A 222 -21.32 7.68 -10.87
C LYS A 222 -20.21 8.68 -11.22
N LYS A 223 -19.54 8.52 -12.37
CA LYS A 223 -18.53 9.47 -12.86
C LYS A 223 -19.08 10.87 -13.11
N SER A 224 -20.30 10.95 -13.63
CA SER A 224 -20.97 12.20 -14.02
C SER A 224 -21.68 12.92 -12.87
N LEU A 225 -22.00 12.22 -11.77
CA LEU A 225 -22.69 12.79 -10.61
C LEU A 225 -21.62 13.08 -9.55
N GLY A 226 -21.27 14.36 -9.36
CA GLY A 226 -20.11 14.77 -8.57
C GLY A 226 -19.98 14.07 -7.20
N SER A 227 -20.84 14.44 -6.23
CA SER A 227 -20.68 14.12 -4.81
C SER A 227 -21.63 13.04 -4.26
N SER A 228 -22.46 12.41 -5.09
CA SER A 228 -23.40 11.39 -4.63
C SER A 228 -22.87 9.98 -4.91
N TYR A 229 -22.83 9.16 -3.87
CA TYR A 229 -22.48 7.74 -3.94
C TYR A 229 -23.75 6.90 -4.14
N TYR A 230 -23.68 5.87 -4.97
CA TYR A 230 -24.71 4.84 -5.02
C TYR A 230 -24.63 3.93 -3.79
N TYR A 231 -23.41 3.67 -3.33
CA TYR A 231 -23.15 2.90 -2.12
C TYR A 231 -21.86 3.40 -1.47
N SER A 232 -21.82 3.42 -0.14
CA SER A 232 -20.57 3.54 0.61
C SER A 232 -20.67 2.79 1.93
N THR A 233 -19.60 2.08 2.30
CA THR A 233 -19.46 1.49 3.63
C THR A 233 -19.28 2.55 4.73
N ALA A 234 -18.87 3.78 4.37
CA ALA A 234 -18.69 4.89 5.31
C ALA A 234 -19.78 5.95 5.12
N GLU A 235 -20.34 6.47 6.22
CA GLU A 235 -21.43 7.46 6.18
C GLU A 235 -21.07 8.76 5.47
N ASN A 236 -19.78 9.14 5.44
CA ASN A 236 -19.24 10.25 4.66
C ASN A 236 -17.74 10.05 4.43
N PRO A 237 -17.31 9.53 3.26
CA PRO A 237 -15.89 9.41 2.96
C PRO A 237 -15.27 10.80 2.76
N THR A 238 -14.72 11.39 3.83
CA THR A 238 -14.04 12.70 3.84
C THR A 238 -12.64 12.67 3.27
N GLU A 239 -12.01 11.49 3.19
CA GLU A 239 -10.66 11.31 2.64
C GLU A 239 -10.71 10.73 1.23
N PRO A 240 -9.73 11.07 0.37
CA PRO A 240 -9.64 10.52 -0.97
C PRO A 240 -9.46 9.00 -0.93
N PHE A 241 -10.13 8.31 -1.84
CA PHE A 241 -9.90 6.89 -2.07
C PHE A 241 -8.53 6.68 -2.74
N GLU A 242 -7.85 5.60 -2.40
CA GLU A 242 -6.47 5.34 -2.80
C GLU A 242 -6.39 4.65 -4.17
N VAL A 243 -7.34 3.75 -4.45
CA VAL A 243 -7.46 3.07 -5.74
C VAL A 243 -8.90 3.18 -6.24
N SER A 244 -9.03 3.40 -7.55
CA SER A 244 -10.31 3.35 -8.24
C SER A 244 -10.23 2.56 -9.53
N ALA A 245 -11.34 1.94 -9.90
CA ALA A 245 -11.47 1.18 -11.13
C ALA A 245 -12.87 1.36 -11.72
N ASP A 246 -12.94 1.35 -13.04
CA ASP A 246 -14.21 1.38 -13.75
C ASP A 246 -14.90 0.02 -13.66
N LEU A 247 -16.22 0.05 -13.50
CA LEU A 247 -17.03 -1.16 -13.58
C LEU A 247 -17.14 -1.60 -15.05
N TRP A 248 -16.70 -2.82 -15.38
CA TRP A 248 -16.56 -3.26 -16.78
C TRP A 248 -17.88 -3.27 -17.56
N ILE A 249 -18.98 -3.63 -16.89
CA ILE A 249 -20.32 -3.69 -17.49
C ILE A 249 -20.99 -2.31 -17.53
N LEU A 250 -20.67 -1.44 -16.56
CA LEU A 250 -21.30 -0.14 -16.38
C LEU A 250 -20.20 0.95 -16.33
N PRO A 251 -19.64 1.38 -17.48
CA PRO A 251 -18.46 2.24 -17.51
C PRO A 251 -18.64 3.63 -16.88
N ASP A 252 -19.89 4.06 -16.71
CA ASP A 252 -20.26 5.31 -16.02
C ASP A 252 -20.17 5.21 -14.49
N ILE A 253 -19.91 4.01 -13.97
CA ILE A 253 -19.77 3.72 -12.54
C ILE A 253 -18.30 3.46 -12.22
N GLU A 254 -17.81 4.14 -11.19
CA GLU A 254 -16.46 4.00 -10.66
C GLU A 254 -16.53 3.34 -9.28
N LEU A 255 -15.79 2.24 -9.14
CA LEU A 255 -15.55 1.55 -7.88
C LEU A 255 -14.36 2.18 -7.18
N LYS A 256 -14.48 2.43 -5.88
CA LYS A 256 -13.44 3.05 -5.08
C LYS A 256 -13.20 2.29 -3.80
N ILE A 257 -11.94 2.09 -3.45
CA ILE A 257 -11.54 1.32 -2.28
C ILE A 257 -10.39 2.02 -1.53
N LYS A 258 -10.39 1.88 -0.21
CA LYS A 258 -9.29 2.26 0.68
C LYS A 258 -9.29 1.37 1.92
N MET A 259 -8.23 1.41 2.73
CA MET A 259 -8.18 0.69 4.01
C MET A 259 -9.20 1.27 5.01
N ALA A 260 -9.80 0.41 5.84
CA ALA A 260 -10.55 0.86 7.01
C ALA A 260 -9.57 1.25 8.13
N GLY A 261 -9.62 2.51 8.60
CA GLY A 261 -8.80 3.01 9.71
C GLY A 261 -7.67 3.95 9.27
N THR A 262 -6.59 4.03 10.07
CA THR A 262 -5.46 4.91 9.77
C THR A 262 -4.74 4.42 8.51
N THR A 263 -4.86 5.18 7.42
CA THR A 263 -4.12 4.99 6.15
C THR A 263 -2.71 4.44 6.42
N LEU A 264 -2.26 3.47 5.63
CA LEU A 264 -0.91 2.86 5.74
C LEU A 264 0.22 3.90 5.87
N ASP A 265 0.04 5.05 5.23
CA ASP A 265 0.87 6.25 5.33
C ASP A 265 1.11 6.73 6.79
N GLY A 266 0.15 6.53 7.70
CA GLY A 266 0.26 6.88 9.12
C GLY A 266 0.95 5.80 9.97
N ILE A 267 0.68 4.52 9.70
CA ILE A 267 1.23 3.41 10.49
C ILE A 267 2.70 3.14 10.12
N SER A 268 3.04 3.17 8.83
CA SER A 268 4.40 2.91 8.36
C SER A 268 5.36 4.06 8.66
N ARG A 269 4.99 5.30 8.29
CA ARG A 269 5.88 6.47 8.47
C ARG A 269 6.17 6.77 9.93
N ALA A 270 5.18 6.62 10.83
CA ALA A 270 5.38 6.87 12.24
C ALA A 270 6.30 5.84 12.89
N ARG A 271 6.21 4.56 12.49
CA ARG A 271 7.03 3.48 13.05
C ARG A 271 8.48 3.58 12.55
N SER A 272 8.69 3.83 11.27
CA SER A 272 10.04 4.00 10.71
C SER A 272 10.74 5.27 11.21
N ARG A 273 10.05 6.42 11.29
CA ARG A 273 10.65 7.65 11.85
C ARG A 273 11.06 7.48 13.31
N LYS A 274 10.23 6.82 14.12
CA LYS A 274 10.56 6.54 15.53
C LYS A 274 11.78 5.63 15.65
N ASN A 275 11.86 4.57 14.84
CA ASN A 275 13.02 3.67 14.83
C ASN A 275 14.30 4.41 14.42
N LEU A 276 14.23 5.26 13.39
CA LEU A 276 15.37 6.04 12.92
C LEU A 276 15.82 7.08 13.96
N LEU A 277 14.86 7.79 14.58
CA LEU A 277 15.15 8.69 15.70
C LEU A 277 15.79 7.97 16.87
N LEU A 278 15.30 6.79 17.24
CA LEU A 278 15.89 5.96 18.29
C LEU A 278 17.33 5.56 17.93
N LEU A 279 17.58 5.20 16.68
CA LEU A 279 18.92 4.84 16.19
C LEU A 279 19.88 6.04 16.23
N VAL A 280 19.40 7.24 15.86
CA VAL A 280 20.16 8.49 16.01
C VAL A 280 20.47 8.79 17.47
N VAL A 281 19.49 8.65 18.37
CA VAL A 281 19.70 8.84 19.81
C VAL A 281 20.72 7.84 20.36
N VAL A 282 20.62 6.56 19.98
CA VAL A 282 21.60 5.52 20.37
C VAL A 282 23.00 5.88 19.87
N ASN A 283 23.14 6.36 18.62
CA ASN A 283 24.42 6.84 18.09
C ASN A 283 24.97 8.01 18.92
N ILE A 284 24.14 9.00 19.28
CA ILE A 284 24.58 10.14 20.10
C ILE A 284 25.08 9.67 21.47
N VAL A 285 24.34 8.78 22.14
CA VAL A 285 24.74 8.22 23.43
C VAL A 285 26.06 7.45 23.30
N PHE A 286 26.24 6.70 22.21
CA PHE A 286 27.47 5.96 21.94
C PHE A 286 28.67 6.89 21.73
N ILE A 287 28.53 7.94 20.92
CA ILE A 287 29.57 8.97 20.73
C ILE A 287 29.94 9.61 22.07
N TYR A 288 28.95 9.96 22.88
CA TYR A 288 29.17 10.58 24.17
C TYR A 288 29.94 9.65 25.12
N GLY A 289 29.53 8.38 25.21
CA GLY A 289 30.23 7.37 26.01
C GLY A 289 31.68 7.17 25.55
N LEU A 290 31.91 7.17 24.23
CA LEU A 290 33.25 7.04 23.66
C LEU A 290 34.15 8.22 24.01
N VAL A 291 33.66 9.45 23.85
CA VAL A 291 34.40 10.68 24.22
C VAL A 291 34.71 10.68 25.71
N TYR A 292 33.77 10.22 26.55
CA TYR A 292 33.95 10.11 27.98
C TYR A 292 35.08 9.12 28.35
N VAL A 293 35.09 7.92 27.75
CA VAL A 293 36.14 6.91 27.97
C VAL A 293 37.51 7.43 27.54
N VAL A 294 37.63 8.01 26.34
CA VAL A 294 38.91 8.56 25.84
C VAL A 294 39.44 9.65 26.77
N ARG A 295 38.56 10.54 27.26
CA ARG A 295 38.94 11.59 28.23
C ARG A 295 39.42 11.00 29.55
N ASN A 296 38.75 9.98 30.08
CA ASN A 296 39.17 9.34 31.33
C ASN A 296 40.53 8.65 31.20
N VAL A 297 40.74 7.88 30.12
CA VAL A 297 42.04 7.22 29.91
C VAL A 297 43.16 8.25 29.72
N ALA A 298 42.90 9.36 29.00
CA ALA A 298 43.89 10.43 28.85
C ALA A 298 44.29 11.06 30.20
N LYS A 299 43.32 11.31 31.09
CA LYS A 299 43.59 11.80 32.45
C LYS A 299 44.40 10.81 33.28
N GLU A 300 44.05 9.53 33.20
CA GLU A 300 44.72 8.47 33.96
C GLU A 300 46.19 8.30 33.52
N MET A 301 46.45 8.41 32.21
CA MET A 301 47.81 8.45 31.68
C MET A 301 48.61 9.67 32.14
N GLU A 302 47.97 10.85 32.23
CA GLU A 302 48.62 12.06 32.73
C GLU A 302 49.03 11.92 34.20
N ILE A 303 48.12 11.40 35.03
CA ILE A 303 48.40 11.11 36.45
C ILE A 303 49.53 10.08 36.59
N ALA A 304 49.51 9.01 35.81
CA ALA A 304 50.57 8.00 35.81
C ALA A 304 51.93 8.61 35.43
N LYS A 305 51.95 9.54 34.47
CA LYS A 305 53.17 10.24 34.06
C LYS A 305 53.70 11.16 35.17
N ILE A 306 52.83 11.90 35.86
CA ILE A 306 53.22 12.75 37.00
C ILE A 306 53.79 11.90 38.13
N ARG A 307 53.14 10.78 38.49
CA ARG A 307 53.64 9.84 39.51
C ARG A 307 55.03 9.30 39.16
N ASN A 308 55.22 8.85 37.92
CA ASN A 308 56.53 8.34 37.48
C ASN A 308 57.62 9.42 37.51
N ASN A 309 57.31 10.65 37.09
CA ASN A 309 58.25 11.76 37.15
C ASN A 309 58.62 12.11 38.61
N LEU A 310 57.65 12.06 39.52
CA LEU A 310 57.90 12.31 40.94
C LEU A 310 58.82 11.22 41.53
N ILE A 311 58.53 9.95 41.28
CA ILE A 311 59.38 8.84 41.74
C ILE A 311 60.80 8.97 41.16
N ALA A 312 60.93 9.32 39.88
CA ALA A 312 62.22 9.51 39.23
C ALA A 312 62.99 10.70 39.82
N ASN A 313 62.34 11.85 40.00
CA ASN A 313 62.97 13.04 40.58
C ASN A 313 63.38 12.81 42.04
N VAL A 314 62.48 12.27 42.87
CA VAL A 314 62.80 11.93 44.27
C VAL A 314 63.94 10.93 44.34
N SER A 315 63.97 9.91 43.47
CA SER A 315 65.08 8.96 43.41
C SER A 315 66.40 9.66 43.05
N HIS A 316 66.36 10.60 42.11
CA HIS A 316 67.55 11.34 41.68
C HIS A 316 68.05 12.31 42.77
N GLU A 317 67.15 13.02 43.43
CA GLU A 317 67.46 13.97 44.50
C GLU A 317 67.93 13.28 45.79
N ILE A 318 67.53 12.04 46.06
CA ILE A 318 68.02 11.26 47.20
C ILE A 318 69.35 10.57 46.87
N ARG A 319 69.55 10.11 45.64
CA ARG A 319 70.77 9.36 45.26
C ARG A 319 72.03 10.20 45.45
N THR A 320 72.03 11.46 45.01
CA THR A 320 73.20 12.35 45.12
C THR A 320 73.66 12.60 46.56
N PRO A 321 72.80 13.04 47.51
CA PRO A 321 73.21 13.26 48.90
C PRO A 321 73.61 11.95 49.59
N VAL A 322 72.93 10.83 49.31
CA VAL A 322 73.31 9.51 49.87
C VAL A 322 74.69 9.09 49.37
N SER A 323 75.00 9.30 48.10
CA SER A 323 76.35 9.06 47.55
C SER A 323 77.41 9.97 48.19
N LEU A 324 77.08 11.24 48.47
CA LEU A 324 77.98 12.16 49.17
C LEU A 324 78.25 11.74 50.62
N ILE A 325 77.21 11.36 51.37
CA ILE A 325 77.35 10.83 52.74
C ILE A 325 78.24 9.58 52.72
N ARG A 326 78.00 8.66 51.78
CA ARG A 326 78.81 7.45 51.63
C ARG A 326 80.27 7.77 51.32
N MET A 327 80.54 8.70 50.41
CA MET A 327 81.91 9.16 50.08
C MET A 327 82.62 9.75 51.31
N TYR A 328 81.94 10.61 52.09
CA TYR A 328 82.53 11.19 53.29
C TYR A 328 82.78 10.14 54.38
N ALA A 329 81.86 9.19 54.58
CA ALA A 329 82.03 8.09 55.51
C ALA A 329 83.23 7.19 55.15
N GLU A 330 83.33 6.79 53.88
CA GLU A 330 84.42 5.94 53.38
C GLU A 330 85.79 6.64 53.47
N THR A 331 85.84 7.95 53.21
CA THR A 331 87.09 8.74 53.34
C THR A 331 87.56 8.85 54.80
N LEU A 332 86.61 8.95 55.75
CA LEU A 332 86.90 8.95 57.19
C LEU A 332 87.34 7.57 57.68
N GLU A 333 86.72 6.49 57.18
CA GLU A 333 87.07 5.11 57.50
C GLU A 333 88.49 4.75 57.04
N MET A 334 88.92 5.22 55.86
CA MET A 334 90.26 4.97 55.31
C MET A 334 91.39 5.78 56.00
N ASP A 335 91.10 6.53 57.07
CA ASP A 335 92.02 7.44 57.80
C ASP A 335 92.84 8.39 56.88
N ARG A 336 92.27 8.74 55.73
CA ARG A 336 92.95 9.55 54.69
C ARG A 336 93.05 11.03 55.03
N ILE A 337 92.37 11.50 56.07
CA ILE A 337 92.34 12.91 56.50
C ILE A 337 93.09 13.01 57.83
N LYS A 338 94.29 13.58 57.84
CA LYS A 338 95.14 13.68 59.05
C LYS A 338 94.91 14.95 59.89
N ASP A 339 94.04 15.84 59.43
CA ASP A 339 93.70 17.10 60.08
C ASP A 339 92.39 16.96 60.88
N ASP A 340 92.51 17.02 62.21
CA ASP A 340 91.38 16.87 63.13
C ASP A 340 90.29 17.93 62.93
N GLY A 341 90.66 19.13 62.46
CA GLY A 341 89.70 20.17 62.11
C GLY A 341 88.80 19.79 60.93
N LYS A 342 89.37 19.10 59.92
CA LYS A 342 88.64 18.60 58.74
C LYS A 342 87.83 17.34 59.05
N LYS A 343 88.34 16.42 59.88
CA LYS A 343 87.57 15.23 60.33
C LYS A 343 86.25 15.65 60.99
N ARG A 344 86.30 16.63 61.90
CA ARG A 344 85.12 17.12 62.62
C ARG A 344 84.10 17.81 61.70
N LYS A 345 84.56 18.48 60.64
CA LYS A 345 83.70 19.09 59.62
C LYS A 345 82.94 18.04 58.80
N TYR A 346 83.57 16.90 58.48
CA TYR A 346 82.91 15.82 57.72
C TYR A 346 81.91 15.05 58.58
N TYR A 347 82.22 14.80 59.86
CA TYR A 347 81.23 14.25 60.80
C TYR A 347 79.99 15.13 60.93
N LYS A 348 80.15 16.46 60.94
CA LYS A 348 79.04 17.43 60.99
C LYS A 348 78.23 17.53 59.68
N ILE A 349 78.71 16.97 58.57
CA ILE A 349 77.98 16.93 57.29
C ILE A 349 77.18 15.62 57.17
N ILE A 350 77.65 14.55 57.82
CA ILE A 350 77.00 13.23 57.84
C ILE A 350 75.88 13.15 58.89
N LEU A 351 76.10 13.73 60.08
CA LEU A 351 75.13 13.90 61.18
C LEU A 351 74.30 15.16 60.98
#